data_AF-A0AAU6EMZ7-F1
#
_entry.id   AF-A0AAU6EMZ7-F1
#
_cell.length_a   1.000
_cell.length_b   1.000
_cell.length_c   1.000
_cell.angle_alpha   90.00
_cell.angle_beta   90.00
_cell.angle_gamma   90.00
#
_symmetry.space_group_name_H-M   'P 1'
#
loop_
_entity.id
_entity.type
_entity.pdbx_description
1 polymer ?
#
loop_
_entity_poly.entity_id
_entity_poly.type
_entity_poly.pdbx_seq_one_letter_code
_entity_poly.pdbx_strand_id
1 'polypeptide(L)'
;MTHRTPDTPGELDLDKLYAARLHAARARPYLATALFALHTVASRSVPTMAVDRHWRCYVSPGFVDRTPVEELAGVWVHEVSHLLRDHHGRSDRVARERGLTGPGERLRMNIAADFEINDDVYGDGLAEPQGAVRARDMGLVEGKLMEEYLRQFKLGPRTAELAWLDCGSGADGLGREWELGPDGAHGLTAQERDAVRFRVAQGIRGRPGSAPKGWQRWAEEAFHPPQPWRDLLGAAVRSAVSGAGAGEDYTYGRPSRRSAGVPGVVLPSLRRRPPKVTVVIDTSGSVSDTELGSALLEVAAISRAVGGRRDLVSVVPCDATADFVHALCRGEGIPLTGGGGTDLRTGFARALKARPAPDVVVVLTDGQTPWPETRPPCRTVVGLFPRGTGSWIESDPDYVPDTPPAWARVVDIG
;
A
#
# COMPACT_ATOMS: atom_id res chain seq x y z
N MET A 1 -4.98 -41.09 28.40
CA MET A 1 -6.23 -41.09 27.61
C MET A 1 -6.91 -39.75 27.85
N THR A 2 -6.64 -38.79 26.97
CA THR A 2 -7.31 -37.48 26.98
C THR A 2 -8.64 -37.63 26.25
N HIS A 3 -9.72 -37.33 26.96
CA HIS A 3 -11.09 -37.40 26.47
C HIS A 3 -11.26 -36.34 25.36
N ARG A 4 -11.30 -36.78 24.09
CA ARG A 4 -11.77 -35.95 22.99
C ARG A 4 -13.29 -36.00 23.04
N THR A 5 -13.93 -34.90 23.40
CA THR A 5 -15.37 -34.72 23.20
C THR A 5 -15.65 -34.89 21.70
N PRO A 6 -16.67 -35.65 21.30
CA PRO A 6 -17.04 -35.76 19.90
C PRO A 6 -17.50 -34.39 19.41
N ASP A 7 -16.88 -33.88 18.34
CA ASP A 7 -17.26 -32.64 17.66
C ASP A 7 -18.76 -32.68 17.33
N THR A 8 -19.47 -31.63 17.75
CA THR A 8 -20.88 -31.43 17.42
C THR A 8 -20.98 -31.31 15.89
N PRO A 9 -21.74 -32.16 15.18
CA PRO A 9 -21.81 -32.10 13.72
C PRO A 9 -22.28 -30.72 13.22
N GLY A 10 -21.36 -29.95 12.64
CA GLY A 10 -21.62 -28.68 11.97
C GLY A 10 -21.13 -27.40 12.68
N GLU A 11 -20.40 -27.49 13.78
CA GLU A 11 -19.57 -26.36 14.22
C GLU A 11 -18.28 -26.28 13.39
N LEU A 12 -17.74 -25.07 13.20
CA LEU A 12 -16.52 -24.87 12.40
C LEU A 12 -15.30 -25.39 13.19
N ASP A 13 -14.59 -26.38 12.64
CA ASP A 13 -13.30 -26.85 13.18
C ASP A 13 -12.21 -25.77 12.99
N LEU A 14 -12.12 -24.88 13.99
CA LEU A 14 -11.16 -23.77 14.00
C LEU A 14 -9.72 -24.25 14.12
N ASP A 15 -9.48 -25.35 14.84
CA ASP A 15 -8.13 -25.90 15.01
C ASP A 15 -7.56 -26.37 13.67
N LYS A 16 -8.35 -27.11 12.90
CA LYS A 16 -7.99 -27.54 11.54
C LYS A 16 -7.82 -26.34 10.61
N LEU A 17 -8.74 -25.39 10.65
CA LEU A 17 -8.69 -24.19 9.81
C LEU A 17 -7.43 -23.34 10.11
N TYR A 18 -7.07 -23.16 11.38
CA TYR A 18 -5.89 -22.41 11.80
C TYR A 18 -4.59 -23.18 11.57
N ALA A 19 -4.60 -24.51 11.68
CA ALA A 19 -3.48 -25.35 11.24
C ALA A 19 -3.21 -25.15 9.74
N ALA A 20 -4.26 -25.13 8.90
CA ALA A 20 -4.15 -24.85 7.48
C ALA A 20 -3.63 -23.44 7.20
N ARG A 21 -4.11 -22.43 7.93
CA ARG A 21 -3.63 -21.04 7.83
C ARG A 21 -2.14 -20.92 8.18
N LEU A 22 -1.69 -21.62 9.23
CA LEU A 22 -0.27 -21.66 9.61
C LEU A 22 0.57 -22.40 8.55
N HIS A 23 0.05 -23.48 7.98
CA HIS A 23 0.69 -24.19 6.86
C HIS A 23 0.86 -23.27 5.64
N ALA A 24 -0.18 -22.52 5.28
CA ALA A 24 -0.14 -21.51 4.23
C ALA A 24 0.95 -20.47 4.49
N ALA A 25 1.03 -19.93 5.72
CA ALA A 25 2.06 -18.97 6.10
C ALA A 25 3.48 -19.57 6.08
N ARG A 26 3.65 -20.86 6.36
CA ARG A 26 4.96 -21.53 6.23
C ARG A 26 5.36 -21.73 4.78
N ALA A 27 4.42 -22.13 3.91
CA ALA A 27 4.67 -22.32 2.49
C ALA A 27 4.87 -20.98 1.75
N ARG A 28 4.22 -19.90 2.22
CA ARG A 28 4.30 -18.54 1.66
C ARG A 28 4.56 -17.50 2.75
N PRO A 29 5.77 -17.44 3.34
CA PRO A 29 6.07 -16.56 4.47
C PRO A 29 5.82 -15.07 4.18
N TYR A 30 6.00 -14.66 2.93
CA TYR A 30 5.77 -13.28 2.50
C TYR A 30 4.30 -12.87 2.52
N LEU A 31 3.36 -13.83 2.53
CA LEU A 31 1.91 -13.57 2.64
C LEU A 31 1.38 -13.63 4.08
N ALA A 32 2.21 -13.97 5.07
CA ALA A 32 1.78 -14.19 6.45
C ALA A 32 1.00 -12.99 7.03
N THR A 33 1.49 -11.76 6.81
CA THR A 33 0.80 -10.54 7.26
C THR A 33 -0.63 -10.45 6.76
N ALA A 34 -0.88 -10.84 5.50
CA ALA A 34 -2.23 -10.79 4.93
C ALA A 34 -3.09 -11.96 5.41
N LEU A 35 -2.53 -13.18 5.48
CA LEU A 35 -3.23 -14.36 5.98
C LEU A 35 -3.76 -14.18 7.41
N PHE A 36 -2.98 -13.53 8.28
CA PHE A 36 -3.37 -13.24 9.66
C PHE A 36 -4.17 -11.95 9.83
N ALA A 37 -4.26 -11.11 8.80
CA ALA A 37 -5.17 -9.98 8.79
C ALA A 37 -6.63 -10.38 8.52
N LEU A 38 -6.86 -11.55 7.90
CA LEU A 38 -8.22 -12.03 7.60
C LEU A 38 -8.97 -12.48 8.84
N HIS A 39 -10.13 -11.86 9.07
CA HIS A 39 -11.07 -12.30 10.08
C HIS A 39 -11.93 -13.45 9.56
N THR A 40 -12.02 -14.55 10.31
CA THR A 40 -12.82 -15.73 9.92
C THR A 40 -14.27 -15.56 10.35
N VAL A 41 -15.22 -15.76 9.44
CA VAL A 41 -16.66 -15.75 9.70
C VAL A 41 -17.22 -17.11 9.30
N ALA A 42 -17.71 -17.89 10.26
CA ALA A 42 -18.38 -19.16 9.94
C ALA A 42 -19.69 -18.86 9.19
N SER A 43 -19.90 -19.49 8.03
CA SER A 43 -21.12 -19.32 7.23
C SER A 43 -21.48 -20.64 6.55
N ARG A 44 -22.73 -21.09 6.72
CA ARG A 44 -23.24 -22.28 6.00
C ARG A 44 -23.76 -21.95 4.60
N SER A 45 -23.87 -20.66 4.28
CA SER A 45 -24.38 -20.17 3.00
C SER A 45 -23.29 -20.07 1.93
N VAL A 46 -22.01 -20.01 2.33
CA VAL A 46 -20.89 -20.08 1.40
C VAL A 46 -20.61 -21.55 1.03
N PRO A 47 -20.38 -21.90 -0.25
CA PRO A 47 -20.16 -23.29 -0.67
C PRO A 47 -18.82 -23.87 -0.16
N THR A 48 -17.79 -23.03 -0.09
CA THR A 48 -16.41 -23.39 0.27
C THR A 48 -15.83 -22.36 1.26
N MET A 49 -14.91 -21.52 0.79
CA MET A 49 -14.40 -20.33 1.44
C MET A 49 -14.55 -19.17 0.45
N ALA A 50 -14.74 -17.96 0.97
CA ALA A 50 -14.86 -16.76 0.14
C ALA A 50 -14.40 -15.54 0.94
N VAL A 51 -14.06 -14.45 0.25
CA VAL A 51 -13.68 -13.19 0.89
C VAL A 51 -14.58 -12.05 0.44
N ASP A 52 -14.86 -11.14 1.37
CA ASP A 52 -15.51 -9.86 1.03
C ASP A 52 -14.49 -8.74 0.79
N ARG A 53 -14.95 -7.64 0.20
CA ARG A 53 -14.12 -6.43 -0.01
C ARG A 53 -13.56 -5.83 1.30
N HIS A 54 -14.10 -6.21 2.45
CA HIS A 54 -13.71 -5.74 3.78
C HIS A 54 -12.72 -6.69 4.48
N TRP A 55 -12.12 -7.64 3.75
CA TRP A 55 -11.09 -8.56 4.26
C TRP A 55 -11.58 -9.54 5.33
N ARG A 56 -12.87 -9.88 5.30
CA ARG A 56 -13.41 -11.03 6.05
C ARG A 56 -13.39 -12.26 5.16
N CYS A 57 -13.04 -13.40 5.75
CA CYS A 57 -13.05 -14.70 5.08
C CYS A 57 -14.21 -15.53 5.65
N TYR A 58 -15.21 -15.80 4.81
CA TYR A 58 -16.37 -16.60 5.12
C TYR A 58 -16.05 -18.06 4.86
N VAL A 59 -16.37 -18.93 5.81
CA VAL A 59 -15.91 -20.32 5.80
C VAL A 59 -17.05 -21.29 6.06
N SER A 60 -17.23 -22.24 5.14
CA SER A 60 -18.20 -23.33 5.27
C SER A 60 -17.68 -24.42 6.21
N PRO A 61 -18.34 -24.71 7.34
CA PRO A 61 -17.91 -25.77 8.26
C PRO A 61 -17.79 -27.12 7.56
N GLY A 62 -18.81 -27.50 6.78
CA GLY A 62 -18.79 -28.77 6.06
C GLY A 62 -17.72 -28.85 4.98
N PHE A 63 -17.21 -27.72 4.46
CA PHE A 63 -16.06 -27.71 3.55
C PHE A 63 -14.77 -27.93 4.32
N VAL A 64 -14.60 -27.26 5.47
CA VAL A 64 -13.45 -27.49 6.34
C VAL A 64 -13.38 -28.95 6.80
N ASP A 65 -14.49 -29.56 7.16
CA ASP A 65 -14.54 -30.95 7.62
C ASP A 65 -14.02 -31.93 6.55
N ARG A 66 -14.48 -31.78 5.29
CA ARG A 66 -14.16 -32.71 4.19
C ARG A 66 -12.82 -32.44 3.50
N THR A 67 -12.26 -31.24 3.61
CA THR A 67 -11.04 -30.85 2.87
C THR A 67 -9.78 -31.10 3.71
N PRO A 68 -8.72 -31.73 3.18
CA PRO A 68 -7.44 -31.89 3.88
C PRO A 68 -6.78 -30.56 4.26
N VAL A 69 -5.93 -30.56 5.30
CA VAL A 69 -5.27 -29.36 5.82
C VAL A 69 -4.38 -28.71 4.75
N GLU A 70 -3.69 -29.53 3.96
CA GLU A 70 -2.77 -29.11 2.91
C GLU A 70 -3.51 -28.44 1.74
N GLU A 71 -4.71 -28.91 1.41
CA GLU A 71 -5.58 -28.29 0.40
C GLU A 71 -6.21 -27.00 0.94
N LEU A 72 -6.71 -27.00 2.19
CA LEU A 72 -7.22 -25.78 2.85
C LEU A 72 -6.17 -24.67 2.92
N ALA A 73 -4.89 -25.02 3.07
CA ALA A 73 -3.81 -24.05 3.02
C ALA A 73 -3.66 -23.39 1.64
N GLY A 74 -3.87 -24.16 0.56
CA GLY A 74 -3.96 -23.64 -0.81
C GLY A 74 -5.13 -22.67 -0.95
N VAL A 75 -6.30 -23.02 -0.41
CA VAL A 75 -7.50 -22.18 -0.40
C VAL A 75 -7.24 -20.86 0.35
N TRP A 76 -6.60 -20.89 1.51
CA TRP A 76 -6.22 -19.67 2.24
C TRP A 76 -5.38 -18.70 1.38
N VAL A 77 -4.40 -19.24 0.65
CA VAL A 77 -3.56 -18.44 -0.24
C VAL A 77 -4.36 -17.94 -1.45
N HIS A 78 -5.26 -18.75 -1.99
CA HIS A 78 -6.17 -18.34 -3.05
C HIS A 78 -7.05 -17.15 -2.62
N GLU A 79 -7.76 -17.28 -1.51
CA GLU A 79 -8.67 -16.24 -0.99
C GLU A 79 -7.95 -14.91 -0.72
N VAL A 80 -6.81 -14.95 -0.02
CA VAL A 80 -6.06 -13.72 0.27
C VAL A 80 -5.48 -13.07 -0.99
N SER A 81 -5.23 -13.86 -2.04
CA SER A 81 -4.69 -13.35 -3.30
C SER A 81 -5.69 -12.46 -4.04
N HIS A 82 -7.01 -12.73 -3.96
CA HIS A 82 -8.02 -11.81 -4.51
C HIS A 82 -7.90 -10.41 -3.91
N LEU A 83 -7.68 -10.33 -2.60
CA LEU A 83 -7.63 -9.09 -1.86
C LEU A 83 -6.32 -8.32 -2.10
N LEU A 84 -5.19 -9.05 -2.11
CA LEU A 84 -3.88 -8.46 -2.40
C LEU A 84 -3.80 -7.95 -3.84
N ARG A 85 -4.35 -8.69 -4.82
CA ARG A 85 -4.37 -8.31 -6.24
C ARG A 85 -5.51 -7.36 -6.62
N ASP A 86 -6.28 -6.90 -5.63
CA ASP A 86 -7.39 -5.96 -5.80
C ASP A 86 -8.42 -6.40 -6.85
N HIS A 87 -8.74 -7.70 -6.90
CA HIS A 87 -9.62 -8.25 -7.94
C HIS A 87 -11.01 -7.60 -7.94
N HIS A 88 -11.59 -7.31 -6.77
CA HIS A 88 -12.85 -6.55 -6.69
C HIS A 88 -12.76 -5.15 -7.32
N GLY A 89 -11.73 -4.36 -6.98
CA GLY A 89 -11.54 -3.00 -7.49
C GLY A 89 -11.23 -2.98 -8.99
N ARG A 90 -10.43 -3.94 -9.47
CA ARG A 90 -10.17 -4.18 -10.89
C ARG A 90 -11.44 -4.59 -11.65
N SER A 91 -12.25 -5.47 -11.06
CA SER A 91 -13.53 -5.90 -11.62
C SER A 91 -14.50 -4.73 -11.75
N ASP A 92 -14.65 -3.90 -10.71
CA ASP A 92 -15.48 -2.69 -10.75
C ASP A 92 -15.03 -1.70 -11.83
N ARG A 93 -13.72 -1.55 -12.03
CA ARG A 93 -13.18 -0.70 -13.09
C ARG A 93 -13.54 -1.21 -14.48
N VAL A 94 -13.34 -2.50 -14.73
CA VAL A 94 -13.72 -3.14 -16.00
C VAL A 94 -15.22 -3.07 -16.23
N ALA A 95 -16.02 -3.33 -15.20
CA ALA A 95 -17.48 -3.23 -15.23
C ALA A 95 -17.94 -1.84 -15.67
N ARG A 96 -17.38 -0.79 -15.05
CA ARG A 96 -17.70 0.61 -15.35
C ARG A 96 -17.25 1.01 -16.76
N GLU A 97 -16.02 0.68 -17.15
CA GLU A 97 -15.46 1.06 -18.46
C GLU A 97 -16.18 0.41 -19.64
N ARG A 98 -16.70 -0.81 -19.44
CA ARG A 98 -17.32 -1.60 -20.52
C ARG A 98 -18.83 -1.74 -20.41
N GLY A 99 -19.47 -1.11 -19.41
CA GLY A 99 -20.90 -1.21 -19.16
C GLY A 99 -21.37 -2.63 -18.81
N LEU A 100 -20.54 -3.41 -18.10
CA LEU A 100 -20.82 -4.80 -17.74
C LEU A 100 -21.35 -4.89 -16.31
N THR A 101 -22.67 -4.99 -16.12
CA THR A 101 -23.31 -4.86 -14.79
C THR A 101 -24.10 -6.08 -14.32
N GLY A 102 -24.20 -7.14 -15.13
CA GLY A 102 -24.99 -8.32 -14.80
C GLY A 102 -24.25 -9.35 -13.91
N PRO A 103 -24.98 -10.19 -13.15
CA PRO A 103 -24.39 -11.26 -12.33
C PRO A 103 -23.49 -12.22 -13.13
N GLY A 104 -23.84 -12.52 -14.39
CA GLY A 104 -23.01 -13.34 -15.26
C GLY A 104 -21.65 -12.70 -15.59
N GLU A 105 -21.57 -11.37 -15.71
CA GLU A 105 -20.29 -10.71 -15.94
C GLU A 105 -19.43 -10.68 -14.67
N ARG A 106 -20.06 -10.60 -13.49
CA ARG A 106 -19.37 -10.71 -12.19
C ARG A 106 -18.81 -12.11 -11.96
N LEU A 107 -19.59 -13.16 -12.26
CA LEU A 107 -19.10 -14.53 -12.30
C LEU A 107 -17.93 -14.70 -13.29
N ARG A 108 -18.03 -14.08 -14.48
CA ARG A 108 -16.94 -14.14 -15.47
C ARG A 108 -15.66 -13.46 -14.96
N MET A 109 -15.79 -12.38 -14.18
CA MET A 109 -14.67 -11.71 -13.50
C MET A 109 -14.08 -12.58 -12.41
N ASN A 110 -14.91 -13.23 -11.58
CA ASN A 110 -14.46 -14.22 -10.60
C ASN A 110 -13.66 -15.35 -11.28
N ILE A 111 -14.20 -16.00 -12.32
CA ILE A 111 -13.48 -17.07 -13.06
C ILE A 111 -12.12 -16.59 -13.60
N ALA A 112 -12.07 -15.38 -14.17
CA ALA A 112 -10.84 -14.83 -14.71
C ALA A 112 -9.81 -14.49 -13.61
N ALA A 113 -10.28 -14.04 -12.46
CA ALA A 113 -9.46 -13.78 -11.27
C ALA A 113 -8.91 -15.09 -10.69
N ASP A 114 -9.73 -16.15 -10.65
CA ASP A 114 -9.31 -17.48 -10.23
C ASP A 114 -8.24 -18.04 -11.16
N PHE A 115 -8.35 -17.85 -12.49
CA PHE A 115 -7.28 -18.24 -13.41
C PHE A 115 -5.96 -17.52 -13.11
N GLU A 116 -5.98 -16.19 -12.93
CA GLU A 116 -4.78 -15.41 -12.58
C GLU A 116 -4.13 -15.90 -11.28
N ILE A 117 -4.92 -16.26 -10.28
CA ILE A 117 -4.45 -16.79 -8.99
C ILE A 117 -3.92 -18.20 -9.13
N ASN A 118 -4.71 -19.08 -9.72
CA ASN A 118 -4.41 -20.49 -9.79
C ASN A 118 -3.12 -20.71 -10.62
N ASP A 119 -2.81 -19.88 -11.62
CA ASP A 119 -1.54 -19.92 -12.36
C ASP A 119 -0.27 -20.00 -11.48
N ASP A 120 -0.27 -19.46 -10.24
CA ASP A 120 0.92 -19.45 -9.37
C ASP A 120 0.69 -19.70 -7.87
N VAL A 121 -0.51 -20.12 -7.45
CA VAL A 121 -0.78 -20.45 -6.03
C VAL A 121 -0.12 -21.75 -5.59
N TYR A 122 -0.27 -22.82 -6.38
CA TYR A 122 0.01 -24.20 -5.94
C TYR A 122 1.44 -24.64 -6.26
N GLY A 123 1.87 -25.76 -5.66
CA GLY A 123 3.27 -26.19 -5.67
C GLY A 123 4.05 -25.60 -4.49
N ASP A 124 5.33 -25.95 -4.37
CA ASP A 124 6.23 -25.47 -3.30
C ASP A 124 5.60 -25.55 -1.89
N GLY A 125 4.99 -26.69 -1.57
CA GLY A 125 4.37 -26.96 -0.26
C GLY A 125 2.86 -26.69 -0.16
N LEU A 126 2.20 -26.24 -1.23
CA LEU A 126 0.73 -26.12 -1.29
C LEU A 126 0.13 -27.12 -2.28
N ALA A 127 -0.81 -27.93 -1.79
CA ALA A 127 -1.55 -28.89 -2.60
C ALA A 127 -2.62 -28.17 -3.43
N GLU A 128 -2.86 -28.67 -4.65
CA GLU A 128 -3.96 -28.21 -5.50
C GLU A 128 -5.26 -28.91 -5.06
N PRO A 129 -6.29 -28.15 -4.59
CA PRO A 129 -7.55 -28.72 -4.17
C PRO A 129 -8.31 -29.35 -5.32
N GLN A 130 -9.08 -30.38 -5.02
CA GLN A 130 -10.02 -30.94 -5.98
C GLN A 130 -11.06 -29.89 -6.38
N GLY A 131 -11.13 -29.58 -7.68
CA GLY A 131 -12.05 -28.56 -8.22
C GLY A 131 -11.42 -27.18 -8.43
N ALA A 132 -10.11 -27.01 -8.18
CA ALA A 132 -9.38 -25.81 -8.59
C ALA A 132 -9.47 -25.63 -10.11
N VAL A 133 -9.82 -24.43 -10.55
CA VAL A 133 -10.04 -24.13 -11.97
C VAL A 133 -8.79 -23.56 -12.62
N ARG A 134 -8.40 -24.10 -13.79
CA ARG A 134 -7.22 -23.65 -14.53
C ARG A 134 -7.59 -23.05 -15.88
N ALA A 135 -6.83 -22.04 -16.30
CA ALA A 135 -6.93 -21.50 -17.65
C ALA A 135 -6.66 -22.57 -18.73
N ARG A 136 -5.69 -23.47 -18.49
CA ARG A 136 -5.35 -24.56 -19.43
C ARG A 136 -6.50 -25.52 -19.68
N ASP A 137 -7.37 -25.76 -18.69
CA ASP A 137 -8.52 -26.67 -18.82
C ASP A 137 -9.56 -26.10 -19.81
N MET A 138 -9.51 -24.79 -20.04
CA MET A 138 -10.30 -24.05 -21.02
C MET A 138 -9.57 -23.81 -22.34
N GLY A 139 -8.37 -24.39 -22.51
CA GLY A 139 -7.50 -24.18 -23.68
C GLY A 139 -6.90 -22.79 -23.77
N LEU A 140 -6.80 -22.06 -22.65
CA LEU A 140 -6.22 -20.72 -22.58
C LEU A 140 -4.74 -20.78 -22.21
N VAL A 141 -3.97 -19.76 -22.64
CA VAL A 141 -2.56 -19.62 -22.27
C VAL A 141 -2.47 -19.10 -20.83
N GLU A 142 -1.76 -19.84 -19.99
CA GLU A 142 -1.54 -19.51 -18.57
C GLU A 142 -0.62 -18.29 -18.37
N GLY A 143 -0.62 -17.74 -17.15
CA GLY A 143 0.26 -16.65 -16.71
C GLY A 143 -0.22 -15.26 -17.13
N LYS A 144 -1.53 -15.08 -17.30
CA LYS A 144 -2.15 -13.82 -17.73
C LYS A 144 -2.84 -13.12 -16.57
N LEU A 145 -3.04 -11.81 -16.72
CA LEU A 145 -3.88 -11.05 -15.79
C LEU A 145 -5.38 -11.30 -16.06
N MET A 146 -6.21 -11.11 -15.06
CA MET A 146 -7.67 -11.21 -15.10
C MET A 146 -8.24 -10.46 -16.31
N GLU A 147 -7.82 -9.22 -16.57
CA GLU A 147 -8.33 -8.43 -17.70
C GLU A 147 -7.92 -8.99 -19.06
N GLU A 148 -6.78 -9.69 -19.14
CA GLU A 148 -6.36 -10.41 -20.34
C GLU A 148 -7.19 -11.69 -20.54
N TYR A 149 -7.47 -12.45 -19.48
CA TYR A 149 -8.39 -13.60 -19.55
C TYR A 149 -9.80 -13.17 -19.94
N LEU A 150 -10.29 -12.05 -19.40
CA LEU A 150 -11.59 -11.48 -19.76
C LEU A 150 -11.72 -11.10 -21.24
N ARG A 151 -10.63 -11.01 -22.01
CA ARG A 151 -10.68 -10.81 -23.47
C ARG A 151 -10.79 -12.12 -24.24
N GLN A 152 -10.46 -13.25 -23.63
CA GLN A 152 -10.28 -14.53 -24.30
C GLN A 152 -11.51 -15.46 -24.20
N PHE A 153 -12.42 -15.22 -23.25
CA PHE A 153 -13.62 -16.04 -23.11
C PHE A 153 -14.88 -15.27 -22.73
N LYS A 154 -16.01 -15.90 -23.03
CA LYS A 154 -17.38 -15.51 -22.66
C LYS A 154 -18.05 -16.66 -21.94
N LEU A 155 -19.05 -16.37 -21.12
CA LEU A 155 -19.86 -17.43 -20.53
C LEU A 155 -20.65 -18.15 -21.64
N GLY A 156 -20.72 -19.47 -21.54
CA GLY A 156 -21.40 -20.34 -22.48
C GLY A 156 -21.30 -21.81 -22.07
N PRO A 157 -21.58 -22.77 -22.97
CA PRO A 157 -21.59 -24.20 -22.63
C PRO A 157 -20.30 -24.70 -22.00
N ARG A 158 -19.14 -24.20 -22.45
CA ARG A 158 -17.82 -24.59 -21.92
C ARG A 158 -17.56 -24.07 -20.49
N THR A 159 -18.25 -23.02 -20.04
CA THR A 159 -18.12 -22.47 -18.69
C THR A 159 -19.30 -22.84 -17.79
N ALA A 160 -20.27 -23.61 -18.29
CA ALA A 160 -21.50 -23.91 -17.56
C ALA A 160 -21.20 -24.67 -16.24
N GLU A 161 -20.20 -25.55 -16.27
CA GLU A 161 -19.71 -26.29 -15.10
C GLU A 161 -18.99 -25.42 -14.08
N LEU A 162 -18.69 -24.15 -14.40
CA LEU A 162 -18.05 -23.19 -13.50
C LEU A 162 -19.04 -22.26 -12.81
N ALA A 163 -20.35 -22.43 -13.06
CA ALA A 163 -21.38 -21.56 -12.50
C ALA A 163 -21.55 -21.66 -10.97
N TRP A 164 -20.94 -22.65 -10.34
CA TRP A 164 -20.93 -22.82 -8.88
C TRP A 164 -19.89 -21.95 -8.18
N LEU A 165 -18.91 -21.39 -8.91
CA LEU A 165 -17.84 -20.59 -8.32
C LEU A 165 -18.37 -19.32 -7.69
N ASP A 166 -18.01 -19.09 -6.43
CA ASP A 166 -18.31 -17.86 -5.71
C ASP A 166 -17.25 -17.60 -4.63
N CYS A 167 -16.21 -16.84 -4.97
CA CYS A 167 -15.16 -16.42 -4.03
C CYS A 167 -15.53 -15.09 -3.32
N GLY A 168 -16.79 -14.66 -3.41
CA GLY A 168 -17.32 -13.47 -2.73
C GLY A 168 -17.00 -12.13 -3.40
N SER A 169 -17.46 -11.04 -2.76
CA SER A 169 -17.30 -9.69 -3.30
C SER A 169 -15.84 -9.22 -3.34
N GLY A 170 -14.93 -9.84 -2.59
CA GLY A 170 -13.49 -9.58 -2.65
C GLY A 170 -12.86 -10.03 -3.98
N ALA A 171 -13.50 -10.95 -4.68
CA ALA A 171 -13.08 -11.43 -5.99
C ALA A 171 -13.68 -10.61 -7.14
N ASP A 172 -14.98 -10.28 -7.10
CA ASP A 172 -15.69 -9.70 -8.24
C ASP A 172 -16.37 -8.34 -8.00
N GLY A 173 -16.38 -7.84 -6.76
CA GLY A 173 -17.01 -6.57 -6.37
C GLY A 173 -18.52 -6.60 -6.12
N LEU A 174 -19.21 -7.71 -6.43
CA LEU A 174 -20.64 -7.85 -6.21
C LEU A 174 -20.93 -8.38 -4.80
N GLY A 175 -21.69 -7.65 -4.00
CA GLY A 175 -22.05 -8.07 -2.64
C GLY A 175 -22.93 -9.33 -2.64
N ARG A 176 -22.77 -10.18 -1.62
CA ARG A 176 -23.61 -11.38 -1.41
C ARG A 176 -24.45 -11.23 -0.15
N GLU A 177 -25.61 -11.89 -0.12
CA GLU A 177 -26.51 -11.84 1.05
C GLU A 177 -25.90 -12.42 2.33
N TRP A 178 -24.94 -13.34 2.18
CA TRP A 178 -24.23 -13.94 3.31
C TRP A 178 -23.06 -13.09 3.81
N GLU A 179 -22.75 -11.96 3.16
CA GLU A 179 -21.73 -11.02 3.62
C GLU A 179 -22.31 -10.06 4.66
N LEU A 180 -21.53 -9.72 5.69
CA LEU A 180 -21.92 -8.79 6.75
C LEU A 180 -22.00 -7.32 6.25
N GLY A 181 -21.56 -7.03 5.03
CA GLY A 181 -21.59 -5.69 4.45
C GLY A 181 -20.59 -4.71 5.10
N PRO A 182 -20.67 -3.40 4.79
CA PRO A 182 -19.74 -2.40 5.29
C PRO A 182 -19.85 -2.16 6.81
N ASP A 183 -21.05 -2.23 7.37
CA ASP A 183 -21.31 -2.00 8.79
C ASP A 183 -21.09 -3.26 9.66
N GLY A 184 -20.71 -4.38 9.02
CA GLY A 184 -20.39 -5.62 9.69
C GLY A 184 -19.14 -5.53 10.56
N ALA A 185 -19.13 -6.27 11.67
CA ALA A 185 -17.99 -6.33 12.58
C ALA A 185 -16.70 -6.84 11.88
N HIS A 186 -15.55 -6.45 12.43
CA HIS A 186 -14.22 -6.98 12.08
C HIS A 186 -13.79 -6.83 10.61
N GLY A 187 -14.45 -5.96 9.84
CA GLY A 187 -13.96 -5.56 8.52
C GLY A 187 -12.78 -4.60 8.65
N LEU A 188 -11.78 -4.73 7.78
CA LEU A 188 -10.67 -3.79 7.72
C LEU A 188 -11.11 -2.50 7.02
N THR A 189 -10.65 -1.37 7.54
CA THR A 189 -10.75 -0.06 6.91
C THR A 189 -9.95 -0.01 5.60
N ALA A 190 -10.17 1.00 4.76
CA ALA A 190 -9.37 1.18 3.53
C ALA A 190 -7.86 1.27 3.84
N GLN A 191 -7.51 2.01 4.89
CA GLN A 191 -6.14 2.27 5.30
C GLN A 191 -5.45 1.01 5.83
N GLU A 192 -6.14 0.20 6.64
CA GLU A 192 -5.60 -1.08 7.11
C GLU A 192 -5.35 -2.05 5.95
N ARG A 193 -6.26 -2.11 4.97
CA ARG A 193 -6.10 -2.94 3.76
C ARG A 193 -4.86 -2.54 2.96
N ASP A 194 -4.66 -1.23 2.79
CA ASP A 194 -3.48 -0.71 2.08
C ASP A 194 -2.19 -0.92 2.87
N ALA A 195 -2.22 -0.77 4.20
CA ALA A 195 -1.08 -1.08 5.07
C ALA A 195 -0.71 -2.57 5.01
N VAL A 196 -1.68 -3.48 4.91
CA VAL A 196 -1.42 -4.91 4.74
C VAL A 196 -0.78 -5.19 3.37
N ARG A 197 -1.34 -4.66 2.27
CA ARG A 197 -0.76 -4.79 0.93
C ARG A 197 0.68 -4.27 0.88
N PHE A 198 0.92 -3.10 1.47
CA PHE A 198 2.24 -2.51 1.56
C PHE A 198 3.24 -3.38 2.34
N ARG A 199 2.84 -3.91 3.51
CA ARG A 199 3.71 -4.79 4.30
C ARG A 199 4.06 -6.08 3.56
N VAL A 200 3.11 -6.67 2.83
CA VAL A 200 3.38 -7.84 1.98
C VAL A 200 4.35 -7.48 0.85
N ALA A 201 4.14 -6.35 0.17
CA ALA A 201 5.04 -5.90 -0.89
C ALA A 201 6.46 -5.61 -0.37
N GLN A 202 6.61 -4.99 0.81
CA GLN A 202 7.90 -4.84 1.51
C GLN A 202 8.55 -6.19 1.81
N GLY A 203 7.77 -7.15 2.33
CA GLY A 203 8.26 -8.49 2.66
C GLY A 203 8.83 -9.21 1.43
N ILE A 204 8.13 -9.13 0.30
CA ILE A 204 8.59 -9.69 -0.98
C ILE A 204 9.90 -9.03 -1.43
N ARG A 205 9.99 -7.69 -1.40
CA ARG A 205 11.20 -6.97 -1.83
C ARG A 205 12.39 -7.14 -0.88
N GLY A 206 12.13 -7.29 0.41
CA GLY A 206 13.18 -7.53 1.42
C GLY A 206 13.79 -8.92 1.30
N ARG A 207 13.08 -9.89 0.70
CA ARG A 207 13.54 -11.26 0.46
C ARG A 207 13.07 -11.78 -0.91
N PRO A 208 13.57 -11.25 -2.04
CA PRO A 208 13.04 -11.55 -3.37
C PRO A 208 13.12 -13.04 -3.75
N GLY A 209 14.13 -13.76 -3.24
CA GLY A 209 14.40 -15.15 -3.58
C GLY A 209 13.35 -16.16 -3.13
N SER A 210 12.39 -15.79 -2.26
CA SER A 210 11.33 -16.69 -1.77
C SER A 210 9.99 -16.52 -2.46
N ALA A 211 9.81 -15.51 -3.32
CA ALA A 211 8.52 -15.21 -3.96
C ALA A 211 8.57 -15.48 -5.47
N PRO A 212 7.51 -16.05 -6.08
CA PRO A 212 7.39 -16.22 -7.53
C PRO A 212 7.47 -14.88 -8.28
N LYS A 213 7.84 -14.94 -9.56
CA LYS A 213 7.98 -13.74 -10.42
C LYS A 213 6.70 -12.90 -10.52
N GLY A 214 5.52 -13.53 -10.48
CA GLY A 214 4.23 -12.82 -10.47
C GLY A 214 4.11 -11.90 -9.25
N TRP A 215 4.36 -12.45 -8.06
CA TRP A 215 4.39 -11.71 -6.80
C TRP A 215 5.48 -10.63 -6.73
N GLN A 216 6.64 -10.86 -7.35
CA GLN A 216 7.68 -9.82 -7.44
C GLN A 216 7.20 -8.62 -8.26
N ARG A 217 6.58 -8.85 -9.43
CA ARG A 217 6.01 -7.77 -10.25
C ARG A 217 4.87 -7.05 -9.54
N TRP A 218 3.94 -7.80 -8.94
CA TRP A 218 2.87 -7.22 -8.13
C TRP A 218 3.43 -6.35 -7.01
N ALA A 219 4.47 -6.81 -6.30
CA ALA A 219 5.09 -6.04 -5.24
C ALA A 219 5.72 -4.76 -5.77
N GLU A 220 6.36 -4.77 -6.94
CA GLU A 220 6.86 -3.55 -7.59
C GLU A 220 5.70 -2.59 -7.88
N GLU A 221 4.63 -3.04 -8.52
CA GLU A 221 3.47 -2.23 -8.88
C GLU A 221 2.72 -1.66 -7.66
N ALA A 222 2.61 -2.44 -6.57
CA ALA A 222 1.96 -2.02 -5.33
C ALA A 222 2.64 -0.80 -4.65
N PHE A 223 3.92 -0.51 -4.95
CA PHE A 223 4.58 0.74 -4.53
C PHE A 223 4.31 1.92 -5.46
N HIS A 224 3.86 1.64 -6.67
CA HIS A 224 3.68 2.58 -7.77
C HIS A 224 2.21 2.93 -8.13
N PRO A 225 1.19 2.89 -7.24
CA PRO A 225 -0.07 3.55 -7.56
C PRO A 225 0.21 5.04 -7.85
N PRO A 226 -0.30 5.58 -8.98
CA PRO A 226 -0.26 7.00 -9.25
C PRO A 226 -1.25 7.66 -8.30
N GLN A 227 -0.76 8.05 -7.13
CA GLN A 227 -1.44 9.04 -6.34
C GLN A 227 -1.22 10.38 -7.05
N PRO A 228 -2.27 11.06 -7.58
CA PRO A 228 -2.11 12.32 -8.29
C PRO A 228 -1.36 13.36 -7.45
N TRP A 229 -1.54 13.30 -6.13
CA TRP A 229 -0.87 14.15 -5.17
C TRP A 229 0.64 13.85 -5.03
N ARG A 230 1.12 12.62 -5.31
CA ARG A 230 2.57 12.29 -5.40
C ARG A 230 3.22 12.95 -6.61
N ASP A 231 2.49 13.05 -7.72
CA ASP A 231 2.96 13.78 -8.89
C ASP A 231 2.97 15.29 -8.65
N LEU A 232 1.98 15.81 -7.91
CA LEU A 232 1.91 17.22 -7.51
C LEU A 232 2.98 17.60 -6.48
N LEU A 233 3.18 16.77 -5.44
CA LEU A 233 4.23 16.95 -4.45
C LEU A 233 5.61 16.77 -5.10
N GLY A 234 5.78 15.75 -5.92
CA GLY A 234 6.98 15.53 -6.72
C GLY A 234 7.26 16.68 -7.69
N ALA A 235 6.23 17.24 -8.34
CA ALA A 235 6.36 18.41 -9.22
C ALA A 235 6.64 19.69 -8.43
N ALA A 236 6.06 19.85 -7.24
CA ALA A 236 6.35 20.95 -6.33
C ALA A 236 7.81 20.90 -5.85
N VAL A 237 8.30 19.72 -5.46
CA VAL A 237 9.70 19.49 -5.10
C VAL A 237 10.60 19.71 -6.31
N ARG A 238 10.32 19.12 -7.48
CA ARG A 238 11.11 19.34 -8.71
C ARG A 238 11.15 20.81 -9.12
N SER A 239 10.03 21.53 -9.02
CA SER A 239 9.93 22.97 -9.28
C SER A 239 10.73 23.79 -8.28
N ALA A 240 10.69 23.42 -6.99
CA ALA A 240 11.50 24.04 -5.96
C ALA A 240 13.01 23.82 -6.21
N VAL A 241 13.36 22.62 -6.66
CA VAL A 241 14.75 22.21 -6.95
C VAL A 241 15.29 22.79 -8.26
N SER A 242 14.43 23.08 -9.24
CA SER A 242 14.85 23.56 -10.58
C SER A 242 14.75 25.09 -10.74
N GLY A 243 14.30 25.81 -9.71
CA GLY A 243 14.23 27.27 -9.74
C GLY A 243 15.60 27.93 -9.57
N ALA A 244 15.77 29.14 -10.11
CA ALA A 244 16.99 29.93 -9.99
C ALA A 244 17.51 29.98 -8.54
N GLY A 245 18.80 29.71 -8.35
CA GLY A 245 19.47 29.67 -7.05
C GLY A 245 19.56 28.29 -6.36
N ALA A 246 18.90 27.25 -6.87
CA ALA A 246 19.05 25.87 -6.37
C ALA A 246 20.03 25.09 -7.26
N GLY A 247 21.25 24.87 -6.77
CA GLY A 247 22.24 24.01 -7.45
C GLY A 247 23.02 24.65 -8.61
N GLU A 248 22.91 25.96 -8.81
CA GLU A 248 23.71 26.71 -9.79
C GLU A 248 24.88 27.45 -9.13
N ASP A 249 25.82 26.68 -8.57
CA ASP A 249 27.11 27.25 -8.18
C ASP A 249 28.09 27.13 -9.35
N TYR A 250 28.44 28.25 -9.98
CA TYR A 250 29.63 28.31 -10.83
C TYR A 250 30.85 27.90 -10.00
N THR A 251 31.50 26.80 -10.39
CA THR A 251 32.70 26.29 -9.71
C THR A 251 33.93 26.61 -10.57
N TYR A 252 34.92 27.32 -10.02
CA TYR A 252 36.25 27.52 -10.62
C TYR A 252 37.14 26.26 -10.52
N GLY A 253 36.54 25.08 -10.68
CA GLY A 253 37.23 23.80 -10.59
C GLY A 253 38.06 23.52 -11.83
N ARG A 254 39.18 22.81 -11.66
CA ARG A 254 40.09 22.44 -12.76
C ARG A 254 39.31 21.78 -13.91
N PRO A 255 39.35 22.33 -15.15
CA PRO A 255 38.67 21.76 -16.31
C PRO A 255 39.04 20.30 -16.54
N SER A 256 38.09 19.51 -17.06
CA SER A 256 38.33 18.08 -17.29
C SER A 256 39.54 17.88 -18.23
N ARG A 257 40.43 16.91 -17.95
CA ARG A 257 41.56 16.61 -18.86
C ARG A 257 41.11 16.18 -20.26
N ARG A 258 39.82 15.81 -20.42
CA ARG A 258 39.19 15.47 -21.71
C ARG A 258 38.85 16.69 -22.58
N SER A 259 39.00 17.93 -22.08
CA SER A 259 38.92 19.14 -22.92
C SER A 259 40.22 19.45 -23.69
N ALA A 260 41.16 18.49 -23.74
CA ALA A 260 42.43 18.60 -24.47
C ALA A 260 42.28 18.83 -25.99
N GLY A 261 41.09 18.69 -26.55
CA GLY A 261 40.81 18.95 -27.97
C GLY A 261 40.67 20.42 -28.35
N VAL A 262 40.59 21.35 -27.38
CA VAL A 262 40.47 22.81 -27.65
C VAL A 262 41.41 23.60 -26.73
N PRO A 263 42.68 23.81 -27.15
CA PRO A 263 43.65 24.58 -26.37
C PRO A 263 43.16 26.03 -26.15
N GLY A 264 43.26 26.54 -24.92
CA GLY A 264 42.98 27.94 -24.59
C GLY A 264 41.52 28.30 -24.27
N VAL A 265 40.57 27.35 -24.36
CA VAL A 265 39.15 27.60 -24.06
C VAL A 265 38.73 26.86 -22.79
N VAL A 266 38.28 27.60 -21.79
CA VAL A 266 37.62 27.04 -20.60
C VAL A 266 36.15 26.80 -20.96
N LEU A 267 35.79 25.55 -21.21
CA LEU A 267 34.40 25.18 -21.47
C LEU A 267 33.59 25.24 -20.16
N PRO A 268 32.42 25.91 -20.13
CA PRO A 268 31.55 25.91 -18.96
C PRO A 268 31.08 24.47 -18.68
N SER A 269 31.37 23.96 -17.49
CA SER A 269 30.83 22.69 -17.02
C SER A 269 29.74 22.94 -16.00
N LEU A 270 28.49 22.60 -16.33
CA LEU A 270 27.37 22.67 -15.40
C LEU A 270 27.50 21.54 -14.38
N ARG A 271 27.98 21.84 -13.16
CA ARG A 271 27.91 20.88 -12.04
C ARG A 271 26.57 21.04 -11.35
N ARG A 272 25.60 20.18 -11.70
CA ARG A 272 24.34 20.07 -10.94
C ARG A 272 24.64 19.36 -9.62
N ARG A 273 24.52 20.07 -8.49
CA ARG A 273 24.44 19.44 -7.18
C ARG A 273 23.00 19.00 -6.96
N PRO A 274 22.73 17.73 -6.63
CA PRO A 274 21.37 17.32 -6.31
C PRO A 274 20.92 18.03 -5.03
N PRO A 275 19.65 18.48 -4.97
CA PRO A 275 19.12 19.25 -3.85
C PRO A 275 19.07 18.42 -2.58
N LYS A 276 19.14 19.10 -1.44
CA LYS A 276 18.92 18.50 -0.13
C LYS A 276 17.54 18.86 0.38
N VAL A 277 16.79 17.83 0.75
CA VAL A 277 15.42 17.96 1.21
C VAL A 277 15.33 17.54 2.67
N THR A 278 14.70 18.37 3.49
CA THR A 278 14.34 17.98 4.86
C THR A 278 12.83 17.83 4.95
N VAL A 279 12.36 16.66 5.34
CA VAL A 279 10.95 16.37 5.55
C VAL A 279 10.63 16.50 7.03
N VAL A 280 9.74 17.42 7.38
CA VAL A 280 9.17 17.56 8.72
C VAL A 280 7.86 16.78 8.73
N ILE A 281 7.73 15.82 9.64
CA ILE A 281 6.52 15.02 9.80
C ILE A 281 5.88 15.42 11.12
N ASP A 282 4.65 15.89 11.06
CA ASP A 282 3.82 16.12 12.23
C ASP A 282 3.45 14.77 12.87
N THR A 283 3.80 14.62 14.15
CA THR A 283 3.57 13.40 14.94
C THR A 283 2.72 13.70 16.16
N SER A 284 1.95 14.78 16.14
CA SER A 284 1.06 15.13 17.25
C SER A 284 -0.13 14.19 17.38
N GLY A 285 -0.82 14.27 18.52
CA GLY A 285 -2.01 13.48 18.77
C GLY A 285 -3.17 13.76 17.81
N SER A 286 -3.15 14.86 17.06
CA SER A 286 -4.18 15.15 16.04
C SER A 286 -3.94 14.39 14.74
N VAL A 287 -2.71 13.92 14.48
CA VAL A 287 -2.34 13.12 13.32
C VAL A 287 -2.55 11.64 13.62
N SER A 288 -3.43 10.99 12.85
CA SER A 288 -3.72 9.56 12.99
C SER A 288 -2.56 8.69 12.50
N ASP A 289 -2.51 7.45 13.00
CA ASP A 289 -1.56 6.43 12.52
C ASP A 289 -1.66 6.21 11.00
N THR A 290 -2.83 6.48 10.40
CA THR A 290 -3.06 6.38 8.95
C THR A 290 -2.40 7.50 8.16
N GLU A 291 -2.51 8.74 8.63
CA GLU A 291 -1.84 9.91 8.06
C GLU A 291 -0.32 9.77 8.22
N LEU A 292 0.12 9.24 9.36
CA LEU A 292 1.52 8.96 9.63
C LEU A 292 2.09 7.87 8.70
N GLY A 293 1.34 6.80 8.45
CA GLY A 293 1.67 5.77 7.47
C GLY A 293 1.78 6.35 6.05
N SER A 294 0.87 7.24 5.66
CA SER A 294 0.92 7.96 4.39
C SER A 294 2.16 8.87 4.31
N ALA A 295 2.50 9.58 5.38
CA ALA A 295 3.68 10.44 5.43
C ALA A 295 4.99 9.67 5.15
N LEU A 296 5.10 8.44 5.67
CA LEU A 296 6.26 7.58 5.41
C LEU A 296 6.37 7.16 3.93
N LEU A 297 5.24 6.93 3.24
CA LEU A 297 5.22 6.64 1.81
C LEU A 297 5.75 7.82 0.97
N GLU A 298 5.57 9.04 1.48
CA GLU A 298 5.99 10.27 0.83
C GLU A 298 7.45 10.58 1.01
N VAL A 299 7.99 10.36 2.19
CA VAL A 299 9.44 10.39 2.39
C VAL A 299 10.14 9.47 1.38
N ALA A 300 9.61 8.27 1.17
CA ALA A 300 10.15 7.32 0.20
C ALA A 300 10.00 7.80 -1.25
N ALA A 301 8.89 8.45 -1.60
CA ALA A 301 8.66 9.02 -2.94
C ALA A 301 9.59 10.23 -3.22
N ILE A 302 9.72 11.14 -2.25
CA ILE A 302 10.62 12.29 -2.29
C ILE A 302 12.07 11.82 -2.47
N SER A 303 12.49 10.80 -1.72
CA SER A 303 13.85 10.23 -1.84
C SER A 303 14.14 9.72 -3.26
N ARG A 304 13.17 9.09 -3.93
CA ARG A 304 13.31 8.69 -5.35
C ARG A 304 13.38 9.91 -6.27
N ALA A 305 12.55 10.92 -6.05
CA ALA A 305 12.48 12.12 -6.88
C ALA A 305 13.78 12.96 -6.85
N VAL A 306 14.51 12.97 -5.73
CA VAL A 306 15.78 13.71 -5.58
C VAL A 306 17.02 12.93 -6.02
N GLY A 307 16.84 11.78 -6.69
CA GLY A 307 17.93 10.99 -7.26
C GLY A 307 18.30 9.73 -6.48
N GLY A 308 17.44 9.25 -5.57
CA GLY A 308 17.56 7.96 -4.90
C GLY A 308 18.68 7.85 -3.86
N ARG A 309 19.43 8.93 -3.64
CA ARG A 309 20.50 9.02 -2.66
C ARG A 309 19.96 9.35 -1.27
N ARG A 310 20.18 8.46 -0.32
CA ARG A 310 19.65 8.57 1.05
C ARG A 310 20.27 9.71 1.86
N ASP A 311 21.46 10.18 1.49
CA ASP A 311 22.14 11.31 2.14
C ASP A 311 21.59 12.69 1.77
N LEU A 312 20.63 12.73 0.83
CA LEU A 312 19.98 13.96 0.38
C LEU A 312 18.64 14.23 1.06
N VAL A 313 18.13 13.28 1.84
CA VAL A 313 16.85 13.41 2.55
C VAL A 313 17.06 13.22 4.05
N SER A 314 16.66 14.21 4.85
CA SER A 314 16.56 14.09 6.31
C SER A 314 15.11 14.13 6.76
N VAL A 315 14.78 13.45 7.84
CA VAL A 315 13.43 13.43 8.42
C VAL A 315 13.47 13.99 9.84
N VAL A 316 12.56 14.91 10.12
CA VAL A 316 12.40 15.57 11.42
C VAL A 316 10.98 15.27 11.92
N PRO A 317 10.79 14.37 12.89
CA PRO A 317 9.52 14.25 13.58
C PRO A 317 9.25 15.52 14.41
N CYS A 318 8.01 15.98 14.41
CA CYS A 318 7.56 17.17 15.11
C CYS A 318 6.42 16.81 16.07
N ASP A 319 6.78 16.58 17.33
CA ASP A 319 5.89 16.54 18.49
C ASP A 319 6.55 17.39 19.59
N ALA A 320 5.76 18.03 20.45
CA ALA A 320 6.19 18.70 21.68
C ALA A 320 7.12 17.83 22.57
N THR A 321 7.08 16.50 22.45
CA THR A 321 7.92 15.57 23.22
C THR A 321 9.07 14.92 22.43
N ALA A 322 9.20 15.14 21.12
CA ALA A 322 10.20 14.45 20.30
C ALA A 322 11.57 15.16 20.36
N ASP A 323 12.63 14.44 20.73
CA ASP A 323 13.99 15.00 20.95
C ASP A 323 15.01 14.70 19.84
N PHE A 324 14.64 14.06 18.71
CA PHE A 324 15.64 13.53 17.75
C PHE A 324 15.34 13.83 16.27
N VAL A 325 16.40 14.17 15.50
CA VAL A 325 16.38 14.29 14.04
C VAL A 325 16.95 13.00 13.43
N HIS A 326 16.20 12.34 12.55
CA HIS A 326 16.64 11.11 11.89
C HIS A 326 17.20 11.40 10.49
N ALA A 327 18.51 11.21 10.32
CA ALA A 327 19.08 11.09 8.99
C ALA A 327 18.69 9.72 8.41
N LEU A 328 18.24 9.66 7.15
CA LEU A 328 17.80 8.43 6.48
C LEU A 328 18.97 7.46 6.13
N CYS A 329 20.07 7.55 6.88
CA CYS A 329 21.35 6.88 6.66
C CYS A 329 21.61 5.68 7.60
N ARG A 330 20.67 5.28 8.46
CA ARG A 330 20.80 4.04 9.24
C ARG A 330 19.56 3.18 9.02
N GLY A 331 19.76 1.90 8.73
CA GLY A 331 18.71 0.92 8.39
C GLY A 331 17.81 0.52 9.56
N GLU A 332 17.64 1.41 10.53
CA GLU A 332 16.74 1.26 11.66
C GLU A 332 15.47 2.02 11.31
N GLY A 333 14.31 1.37 11.45
CA GLY A 333 13.01 2.03 11.18
C GLY A 333 12.89 3.33 11.96
N ILE A 334 12.19 4.32 11.40
CA ILE A 334 11.97 5.61 12.05
C ILE A 334 10.99 5.35 13.22
N PRO A 335 11.42 5.39 14.49
CA PRO A 335 10.50 5.29 15.61
C PRO A 335 9.76 6.63 15.69
N LEU A 336 8.50 6.65 15.28
CA LEU A 336 7.63 7.81 15.41
C LEU A 336 6.86 7.63 16.71
N THR A 337 7.44 8.08 17.83
CA THR A 337 6.73 8.19 19.11
C THR A 337 6.08 9.56 19.17
N GLY A 338 4.74 9.58 19.22
CA GLY A 338 3.93 10.81 19.19
C GLY A 338 2.74 10.75 20.14
N GLY A 339 2.18 11.92 20.50
CA GLY A 339 0.94 12.05 21.29
C GLY A 339 0.75 13.40 21.99
N GLY A 340 1.68 14.36 21.86
CA GLY A 340 1.54 15.72 22.39
C GLY A 340 0.94 16.71 21.39
N GLY A 341 1.01 18.02 21.70
CA GLY A 341 0.65 19.09 20.77
C GLY A 341 1.72 19.36 19.71
N THR A 342 1.35 19.99 18.59
CA THR A 342 2.27 20.38 17.51
C THR A 342 2.77 21.82 17.68
N ASP A 343 4.07 22.04 17.50
CA ASP A 343 4.62 23.37 17.17
C ASP A 343 5.62 23.28 16.01
N LEU A 344 5.11 23.48 14.79
CA LEU A 344 5.93 23.49 13.58
C LEU A 344 7.02 24.56 13.59
N ARG A 345 6.93 25.64 14.37
CA ARG A 345 8.04 26.62 14.51
C ARG A 345 9.30 25.91 14.98
N THR A 346 9.15 24.97 15.92
CA THR A 346 10.25 24.13 16.42
C THR A 346 10.73 23.15 15.35
N GLY A 347 9.81 22.53 14.60
CA GLY A 347 10.12 21.65 13.47
C GLY A 347 10.96 22.35 12.39
N PHE A 348 10.55 23.55 11.97
CA PHE A 348 11.31 24.38 11.03
C PHE A 348 12.67 24.80 11.58
N ALA A 349 12.75 25.22 12.84
CA ALA A 349 14.03 25.59 13.47
C ALA A 349 15.01 24.41 13.51
N ARG A 350 14.52 23.19 13.73
CA ARG A 350 15.32 21.96 13.68
C ARG A 350 15.76 21.61 12.26
N ALA A 351 14.83 21.68 11.30
CA ALA A 351 15.12 21.43 9.89
C ALA A 351 16.20 22.38 9.35
N LEU A 352 16.13 23.67 9.69
CA LEU A 352 17.07 24.70 9.26
C LEU A 352 18.45 24.60 9.94
N LYS A 353 18.55 23.94 11.10
CA LYS A 353 19.82 23.67 11.78
C LYS A 353 20.61 22.52 11.16
N ALA A 354 20.02 21.75 10.24
CA ALA A 354 20.71 20.66 9.55
C ALA A 354 21.97 21.18 8.84
N ARG A 355 23.05 20.40 8.93
CA ARG A 355 24.33 20.69 8.27
C ARG A 355 24.62 19.54 7.32
N PRO A 356 24.68 19.78 6.00
CA PRO A 356 24.42 21.03 5.28
C PRO A 356 22.93 21.49 5.33
N ALA A 357 22.70 22.79 5.16
CA ALA A 357 21.35 23.36 5.17
C ALA A 357 20.47 22.82 4.04
N PRO A 358 19.15 22.67 4.25
CA PRO A 358 18.24 22.17 3.22
C PRO A 358 18.00 23.22 2.13
N ASP A 359 17.91 22.75 0.88
CA ASP A 359 17.46 23.55 -0.26
C ASP A 359 15.92 23.63 -0.28
N VAL A 360 15.26 22.57 0.18
CA VAL A 360 13.79 22.46 0.28
C VAL A 360 13.40 21.84 1.62
N VAL A 361 12.41 22.43 2.28
CA VAL A 361 11.70 21.82 3.40
C VAL A 361 10.32 21.35 2.92
N VAL A 362 10.00 20.09 3.21
CA VAL A 362 8.67 19.52 2.98
C VAL A 362 8.04 19.28 4.34
N VAL A 363 6.82 19.75 4.58
CA VAL A 363 6.09 19.54 5.83
C VAL A 363 4.88 18.68 5.55
N LEU A 364 4.63 17.65 6.35
CA LEU A 364 3.45 16.79 6.28
C LEU A 364 2.69 16.97 7.60
N THR A 365 1.49 17.57 7.56
CA THR A 365 0.72 17.97 8.75
C THR A 365 -0.77 18.07 8.42
N ASP A 366 -1.63 18.03 9.44
CA ASP A 366 -3.06 18.34 9.33
C ASP A 366 -3.35 19.85 9.43
N GLY A 367 -2.31 20.66 9.68
CA GLY A 367 -2.39 22.12 9.77
C GLY A 367 -2.80 22.64 11.15
N GLN A 368 -3.00 21.80 12.16
CA GLN A 368 -3.40 22.22 13.51
C GLN A 368 -2.21 22.64 14.37
N THR A 369 -1.50 23.68 13.93
CA THR A 369 -0.21 24.06 14.51
C THR A 369 0.11 25.53 14.28
N PRO A 370 0.80 26.19 15.23
CA PRO A 370 1.44 27.48 14.98
C PRO A 370 2.47 27.38 13.85
N TRP A 371 2.43 28.34 12.92
CA TRP A 371 3.38 28.44 11.81
C TRP A 371 4.52 29.44 12.10
N PRO A 372 5.69 29.33 11.45
CA PRO A 372 6.70 30.38 11.50
C PRO A 372 6.18 31.69 10.89
N GLU A 373 6.30 32.79 11.64
CA GLU A 373 5.94 34.13 11.17
C GLU A 373 6.84 34.61 10.02
N THR A 374 8.11 34.18 10.04
CA THR A 374 9.11 34.55 9.04
C THR A 374 9.30 33.43 8.02
N ARG A 375 9.35 33.82 6.74
CA ARG A 375 9.61 32.87 5.64
C ARG A 375 11.00 32.24 5.82
N PRO A 376 11.11 30.90 5.84
CA PRO A 376 12.39 30.20 5.84
C PRO A 376 13.26 30.58 4.63
N PRO A 377 14.61 30.56 4.77
CA PRO A 377 15.51 30.89 3.66
C PRO A 377 15.50 29.84 2.54
N CYS A 378 14.92 28.66 2.80
CA CYS A 378 14.73 27.59 1.83
C CYS A 378 13.30 27.58 1.28
N ARG A 379 13.11 26.90 0.15
CA ARG A 379 11.75 26.70 -0.39
C ARG A 379 10.97 25.76 0.52
N THR A 380 9.68 26.02 0.65
CA THR A 380 8.81 25.22 1.53
C THR A 380 7.61 24.69 0.77
N VAL A 381 7.37 23.39 0.92
CA VAL A 381 6.19 22.69 0.42
C VAL A 381 5.45 22.09 1.60
N VAL A 382 4.14 22.29 1.67
CA VAL A 382 3.27 21.74 2.72
C VAL A 382 2.36 20.72 2.08
N GLY A 383 2.47 19.46 2.49
CA GLY A 383 1.46 18.44 2.30
C GLY A 383 0.45 18.52 3.44
N LEU A 384 -0.77 18.96 3.14
CA LEU A 384 -1.84 19.13 4.12
C LEU A 384 -2.79 17.93 4.11
N PHE A 385 -2.96 17.25 5.24
CA PHE A 385 -3.98 16.20 5.36
C PHE A 385 -5.39 16.83 5.38
N PRO A 386 -6.35 16.35 4.58
CA PRO A 386 -7.68 16.94 4.53
C PRO A 386 -8.41 16.73 5.85
N ARG A 387 -8.95 17.82 6.40
CA ARG A 387 -9.86 17.77 7.55
C ARG A 387 -11.25 18.23 7.11
N GLY A 388 -12.29 17.50 7.52
CA GLY A 388 -13.67 17.92 7.31
C GLY A 388 -13.97 19.22 8.05
N THR A 389 -14.91 20.01 7.56
CA THR A 389 -15.26 21.37 8.04
C THR A 389 -15.83 21.46 9.47
N GLY A 390 -15.59 20.47 10.35
CA GLY A 390 -16.20 20.42 11.67
C GLY A 390 -15.47 19.58 12.72
N SER A 391 -14.20 19.25 12.54
CA SER A 391 -13.41 18.54 13.55
C SER A 391 -12.30 19.44 14.10
N TRP A 392 -12.70 20.44 14.88
CA TRP A 392 -11.76 21.20 15.71
C TRP A 392 -11.74 20.61 17.12
N ILE A 393 -10.57 20.69 17.74
CA ILE A 393 -10.20 20.20 19.09
C ILE A 393 -11.43 19.98 19.99
N GLU A 394 -11.71 18.75 20.45
CA GLU A 394 -12.88 18.43 21.31
C GLU A 394 -12.98 19.32 22.55
N SER A 395 -11.86 19.89 23.00
CA SER A 395 -11.76 20.80 24.15
C SER A 395 -11.86 22.30 23.82
N ASP A 396 -11.90 22.70 22.55
CA ASP A 396 -12.08 24.10 22.13
C ASP A 396 -12.84 24.20 20.79
N PRO A 397 -14.19 24.33 20.82
CA PRO A 397 -15.01 24.40 19.63
C PRO A 397 -14.85 25.70 18.82
N ASP A 398 -14.16 26.72 19.38
CA ASP A 398 -13.88 28.00 18.70
C ASP A 398 -12.47 28.02 18.05
N TYR A 399 -11.67 26.95 18.20
CA TYR A 399 -10.34 26.86 17.60
C TYR A 399 -10.42 26.72 16.07
N VAL A 400 -10.08 27.80 15.37
CA VAL A 400 -9.82 27.78 13.92
C VAL A 400 -8.30 27.71 13.73
N PRO A 401 -7.76 26.64 13.11
CA PRO A 401 -6.32 26.57 12.89
C PRO A 401 -5.89 27.64 11.90
N ASP A 402 -4.67 28.12 12.12
CA ASP A 402 -4.00 29.02 11.22
C ASP A 402 -3.85 28.37 9.84
N THR A 403 -4.29 29.09 8.81
CA THR A 403 -4.08 28.65 7.43
C THR A 403 -2.59 28.61 7.11
N PRO A 404 -2.12 27.64 6.29
CA PRO A 404 -0.72 27.60 5.89
C PRO A 404 -0.27 28.95 5.29
N PRO A 405 0.91 29.47 5.66
CA PRO A 405 1.34 30.79 5.22
C PRO A 405 1.44 30.90 3.68
N ALA A 406 1.08 32.07 3.13
CA ALA A 406 1.09 32.32 1.69
C ALA A 406 2.47 32.16 1.00
N TRP A 407 3.56 32.14 1.78
CA TRP A 407 4.91 31.91 1.26
C TRP A 407 5.23 30.42 1.02
N ALA A 408 4.40 29.50 1.54
CA ALA A 408 4.53 28.07 1.34
C ALA A 408 3.66 27.60 0.16
N ARG A 409 4.16 26.59 -0.57
CA ARG A 409 3.34 25.91 -1.59
C ARG A 409 2.57 24.78 -0.94
N VAL A 410 1.25 24.87 -0.91
CA VAL A 410 0.37 23.86 -0.31
C VAL A 410 -0.06 22.83 -1.36
N VAL A 411 -0.11 21.56 -0.96
CA VAL A 411 -0.61 20.42 -1.73
C VAL A 411 -1.45 19.59 -0.76
N ASP A 412 -2.71 19.33 -1.09
CA ASP A 412 -3.54 18.43 -0.29
C ASP A 412 -3.07 16.97 -0.46
N ILE A 413 -2.89 16.26 0.65
CA ILE A 413 -2.41 14.87 0.70
C ILE A 413 -3.46 13.99 1.40
N GLY A 414 -4.12 13.11 0.64
CA GLY A 414 -5.21 12.29 1.16
C GLY A 414 -5.76 11.33 0.12
#